data_AF-A0A514WYC7-F1
#
_entry.id   AF-A0A514WYC7-F1
#
_cell.length_a   1.000
_cell.length_b   1.000
_cell.length_c   1.000
_cell.angle_alpha   90.00
_cell.angle_beta   90.00
_cell.angle_gamma   90.00
#
_symmetry.space_group_name_H-M   'P 1'
#
loop_
_entity.id
_entity.type
_entity.pdbx_description
1 polymer ?
#
loop_
_entity_poly.entity_id
_entity_poly.type
_entity_poly.pdbx_seq_one_letter_code
_entity_poly.pdbx_strand_id
1 'polypeptide(L)'
;MRSSYTTLMQSKYFNPAFNSAIFDGPIRIYFAQFHESLALKIYFMIQQRLLNEVAVAKDRSKASGANILVMVYPTVESFELSFEDANPMKTCLQVEKWNEDVVIGLRGPIEDENLDLLVDTLRITMENWRPVERLRAVADVEL
;
A
#
# COMPACT_ATOMS: atom_id res chain seq x y z
N MET A 1 8.61 12.89 10.97
CA MET A 1 8.00 13.68 9.88
C MET A 1 6.76 12.99 9.32
N ARG A 2 5.61 13.68 9.36
CA ARG A 2 4.29 13.32 8.79
C ARG A 2 4.25 13.48 7.25
N SER A 3 5.33 13.13 6.55
CA SER A 3 5.53 13.50 5.13
C SER A 3 4.88 12.56 4.10
N SER A 4 4.52 11.33 4.48
CA SER A 4 4.18 10.27 3.50
C SER A 4 2.94 10.62 2.63
N TYR A 5 1.91 11.29 3.16
CA TYR A 5 0.72 11.64 2.37
C TYR A 5 0.96 12.80 1.38
N THR A 6 1.57 13.90 1.80
CA THR A 6 1.86 15.04 0.90
C THR A 6 2.82 14.63 -0.21
N THR A 7 3.84 13.84 0.12
CA THR A 7 4.75 13.27 -0.88
C THR A 7 4.03 12.29 -1.80
N LEU A 8 3.02 11.55 -1.31
CA LEU A 8 2.22 10.65 -2.13
C LEU A 8 1.39 11.43 -3.15
N MET A 9 0.70 12.50 -2.73
CA MET A 9 -0.10 13.36 -3.62
C MET A 9 0.70 13.95 -4.79
N GLN A 10 2.02 14.09 -4.62
CA GLN A 10 2.93 14.61 -5.65
C GLN A 10 3.61 13.50 -6.46
N SER A 11 3.35 12.22 -6.16
CA SER A 11 3.99 11.07 -6.79
C SER A 11 3.21 10.57 -8.01
N LYS A 12 3.89 9.81 -8.89
CA LYS A 12 3.26 9.12 -10.04
C LYS A 12 2.17 8.12 -9.64
N TYR A 13 2.16 7.64 -8.39
CA TYR A 13 1.20 6.65 -7.89
C TYR A 13 -0.10 7.27 -7.36
N PHE A 14 -0.17 8.59 -7.23
CA PHE A 14 -1.41 9.22 -6.81
C PHE A 14 -2.35 9.40 -7.99
N ASN A 15 -3.59 8.96 -7.80
CA ASN A 15 -4.67 9.26 -8.73
C ASN A 15 -5.65 10.26 -8.10
N PRO A 16 -6.05 11.35 -8.79
CA PRO A 16 -7.05 12.30 -8.29
C PRO A 16 -8.40 11.68 -7.91
N ALA A 17 -8.73 10.51 -8.45
CA ALA A 17 -9.91 9.76 -8.08
C ALA A 17 -9.83 9.14 -6.67
N PHE A 18 -8.64 9.05 -6.05
CA PHE A 18 -8.45 8.55 -4.69
C PHE A 18 -8.95 9.56 -3.65
N ASN A 19 -10.26 9.63 -3.51
CA ASN A 19 -10.96 10.50 -2.58
C ASN A 19 -11.32 9.80 -1.25
N SER A 20 -10.95 8.53 -1.08
CA SER A 20 -11.19 7.73 0.12
C SER A 20 -10.01 6.82 0.46
N ALA A 21 -9.85 6.49 1.74
CA ALA A 21 -8.82 5.57 2.19
C ALA A 21 -9.20 4.82 3.47
N ILE A 22 -8.67 3.61 3.63
CA ILE A 22 -8.71 2.82 4.87
C ILE A 22 -7.30 2.75 5.43
N PHE A 23 -7.14 3.10 6.71
CA PHE A 23 -5.86 3.00 7.43
C PHE A 23 -5.98 2.01 8.57
N ASP A 24 -5.16 0.96 8.53
CA ASP A 24 -5.02 0.04 9.65
C ASP A 24 -3.54 -0.35 9.83
N GLY A 25 -2.98 0.14 10.93
CA GLY A 25 -1.56 -0.04 11.25
C GLY A 25 -0.66 0.44 10.09
N PRO A 26 0.20 -0.44 9.55
CA PRO A 26 1.12 -0.08 8.47
C PRO A 26 0.46 -0.04 7.09
N ILE A 27 -0.78 -0.52 6.96
CA ILE A 27 -1.46 -0.68 5.68
C ILE A 27 -2.34 0.54 5.42
N ARG A 28 -2.20 1.11 4.23
CA ARG A 28 -3.03 2.22 3.75
C ARG A 28 -3.62 1.87 2.41
N ILE A 29 -4.94 1.69 2.34
CA ILE A 29 -5.66 1.36 1.11
C ILE A 29 -6.28 2.66 0.58
N TYR A 30 -5.85 3.12 -0.60
CA TYR A 30 -6.39 4.29 -1.30
C TYR A 30 -7.27 3.83 -2.46
N PHE A 31 -8.46 4.43 -2.59
CA PHE A 31 -9.46 4.03 -3.57
C PHE A 31 -10.39 5.19 -3.92
N ALA A 32 -11.07 5.06 -5.06
CA ALA A 32 -12.19 5.94 -5.39
C ALA A 32 -13.46 5.48 -4.65
N GLN A 33 -14.28 6.41 -4.17
CA GLN A 33 -15.44 6.12 -3.31
C GLN A 33 -16.38 5.02 -3.86
N PHE A 34 -16.58 4.93 -5.18
CA PHE A 34 -17.41 3.88 -5.78
C PHE A 34 -16.79 2.46 -5.72
N HIS A 35 -15.52 2.33 -5.35
CA HIS A 35 -14.83 1.08 -5.03
C HIS A 35 -14.81 0.76 -3.52
N GLU A 36 -15.58 1.45 -2.68
CA GLU A 36 -15.61 1.22 -1.23
C GLU A 36 -15.87 -0.25 -0.87
N SER A 37 -16.84 -0.90 -1.51
CA SER A 37 -17.15 -2.31 -1.24
C SER A 37 -15.96 -3.23 -1.54
N LEU A 38 -15.19 -2.95 -2.59
CA LEU A 38 -13.99 -3.68 -2.95
C LEU A 38 -12.86 -3.43 -1.93
N ALA A 39 -12.65 -2.18 -1.52
CA ALA A 39 -11.65 -1.82 -0.53
C ALA A 39 -11.93 -2.48 0.83
N LEU A 40 -13.20 -2.54 1.25
CA LEU A 40 -13.62 -3.26 2.45
C LEU A 40 -13.40 -4.76 2.32
N LYS A 41 -13.69 -5.36 1.16
CA LYS A 41 -13.40 -6.78 0.90
C LYS A 41 -11.91 -7.07 1.05
N ILE A 42 -11.04 -6.25 0.43
CA ILE A 42 -9.58 -6.37 0.58
C ILE A 42 -9.18 -6.26 2.05
N TYR A 43 -9.67 -5.24 2.75
CA TYR A 43 -9.38 -5.04 4.17
C TYR A 43 -9.74 -6.27 5.02
N PHE A 44 -10.95 -6.80 4.86
CA PHE A 44 -11.37 -7.98 5.63
C PHE A 44 -10.59 -9.24 5.25
N MET A 45 -10.25 -9.43 3.97
CA MET A 45 -9.40 -10.55 3.55
C MET A 45 -8.01 -10.49 4.20
N ILE A 46 -7.41 -9.29 4.29
CA ILE A 46 -6.15 -9.09 4.99
C ILE A 46 -6.28 -9.47 6.48
N GLN A 47 -7.31 -8.96 7.16
CA GLN A 47 -7.51 -9.24 8.59
C GLN A 47 -7.73 -10.75 8.86
N GLN A 48 -8.45 -11.43 7.98
CA GLN A 48 -8.76 -12.85 8.15
C GLN A 48 -7.57 -13.77 7.84
N ARG A 49 -6.75 -13.42 6.85
CA ARG A 49 -5.70 -14.33 6.33
C ARG A 49 -4.29 -13.97 6.77
N LEU A 50 -4.02 -12.70 7.07
CA LEU A 50 -2.68 -12.17 7.29
C LEU A 50 -2.49 -11.59 8.71
N LEU A 51 -3.26 -12.06 9.68
CA LEU A 51 -3.30 -11.48 11.03
C LEU A 51 -1.90 -11.44 11.69
N ASN A 52 -1.10 -12.49 11.50
CA ASN A 52 0.25 -12.58 12.07
C ASN A 52 1.24 -11.66 11.35
N GLU A 53 1.16 -11.62 10.02
CA GLU A 53 1.99 -10.79 9.15
C GLU A 53 1.72 -9.31 9.39
N VAL A 54 0.45 -8.93 9.59
CA VAL A 54 0.02 -7.59 9.98
C VAL A 54 0.62 -7.20 11.32
N ALA A 55 0.60 -8.10 12.32
CA ALA A 55 1.19 -7.83 13.63
C ALA A 55 2.70 -7.54 13.52
N VAL A 56 3.43 -8.37 12.77
CA VAL A 56 4.88 -8.17 12.53
C VAL A 56 5.14 -6.88 11.75
N ALA A 57 4.37 -6.62 10.69
CA ALA A 57 4.50 -5.41 9.88
C ALA A 57 4.22 -4.15 10.71
N LYS A 58 3.26 -4.20 11.65
CA LYS A 58 2.93 -3.09 12.54
C LYS A 58 4.10 -2.72 13.43
N ASP A 59 4.85 -3.70 13.95
CA ASP A 59 6.03 -3.43 14.77
C ASP A 59 7.20 -2.89 13.94
N ARG A 60 7.42 -3.41 12.72
CA ARG A 60 8.42 -2.86 11.78
C ARG A 60 8.10 -1.42 11.37
N SER A 61 6.82 -1.11 11.15
CA SER A 61 6.35 0.23 10.80
C SER A 61 6.50 1.21 11.95
N LYS A 62 6.27 0.81 13.21
CA LYS A 62 6.52 1.69 14.36
C LYS A 62 8.00 2.11 14.45
N ALA A 63 8.93 1.22 14.12
CA ALA A 63 10.37 1.51 14.19
C ALA A 63 10.87 2.41 13.06
N SER A 64 10.32 2.25 11.84
CA SER A 64 10.76 2.99 10.65
C SER A 64 9.88 4.20 10.28
N GLY A 65 8.60 4.15 10.62
CA GLY A 65 7.56 5.05 10.11
C GLY A 65 7.09 4.72 8.69
N ALA A 66 7.59 3.63 8.09
CA ALA A 66 7.25 3.18 6.75
C ALA A 66 5.88 2.49 6.71
N ASN A 67 5.29 2.42 5.52
CA ASN A 67 3.93 1.94 5.27
C ASN A 67 3.86 1.09 3.99
N ILE A 68 2.84 0.25 3.92
CA ILE A 68 2.45 -0.50 2.74
C ILE A 68 1.21 0.18 2.17
N LEU A 69 1.35 0.77 0.99
CA LEU A 69 0.31 1.54 0.34
C LEU A 69 -0.34 0.67 -0.74
N VAL A 70 -1.63 0.38 -0.61
CA VAL A 70 -2.42 -0.36 -1.58
C VAL A 70 -3.25 0.64 -2.38
N MET A 71 -2.98 0.75 -3.67
CA MET A 71 -3.63 1.70 -4.56
C MET A 71 -4.62 0.97 -5.46
N VAL A 72 -5.91 1.20 -5.28
CA VAL A 72 -6.98 0.57 -6.07
C VAL A 72 -7.40 1.52 -7.17
N TYR A 73 -6.79 1.35 -8.35
CA TYR A 73 -7.02 2.22 -9.49
C TYR A 73 -8.39 1.96 -10.13
N PRO A 74 -9.17 3.01 -10.43
CA PRO A 74 -10.52 2.85 -10.98
C PRO A 74 -10.53 2.35 -12.43
N THR A 75 -9.49 2.66 -13.20
CA THR A 75 -9.39 2.30 -14.62
C THR A 75 -8.02 1.72 -14.96
N VAL A 76 -7.97 0.94 -16.04
CA VAL A 76 -6.72 0.41 -16.61
C VAL A 76 -5.73 1.52 -16.95
N GLU A 77 -6.21 2.58 -17.59
CA GLU A 77 -5.40 3.74 -17.99
C GLU A 77 -4.73 4.41 -16.78
N SER A 78 -5.49 4.60 -15.69
CA SER A 78 -4.97 5.22 -14.48
C SER A 78 -3.88 4.40 -13.81
N PHE A 79 -3.96 3.08 -13.91
CA PHE A 79 -2.95 2.16 -13.41
C PHE A 79 -1.68 2.19 -14.28
N GLU A 80 -1.82 2.16 -15.60
CA GLU A 80 -0.70 2.18 -16.54
C GLU A 80 0.11 3.48 -16.46
N LEU A 81 -0.55 4.62 -16.25
CA LEU A 81 0.13 5.90 -16.05
C LEU A 81 1.02 5.93 -14.78
N SER A 82 0.72 5.09 -13.80
CA SER A 82 1.46 5.02 -12.54
C SER A 82 2.58 3.97 -12.55
N PHE A 83 2.49 2.97 -13.43
CA PHE A 83 3.42 1.85 -13.53
C PHE A 83 3.87 1.66 -14.99
N GLU A 84 4.95 2.37 -15.37
CA GLU A 84 5.46 2.43 -16.76
C GLU A 84 5.88 1.06 -17.33
N ASP A 85 6.32 0.12 -16.47
CA ASP A 85 6.71 -1.25 -16.86
C ASP A 85 5.55 -2.27 -16.78
N ALA A 86 4.35 -1.82 -16.43
CA ALA A 86 3.19 -2.72 -16.34
C ALA A 86 2.81 -3.18 -17.75
N ASN A 87 3.12 -4.43 -18.08
CA ASN A 87 2.61 -5.02 -19.32
C ASN A 87 1.07 -5.10 -19.23
N PRO A 88 0.33 -4.32 -20.05
CA PRO A 88 -1.14 -4.22 -19.98
C PRO A 88 -1.85 -5.56 -20.10
N MET A 89 -1.22 -6.51 -20.80
CA MET A 89 -1.80 -7.82 -21.07
C MET A 89 -1.44 -8.89 -20.04
N LYS A 90 -0.55 -8.63 -19.08
CA LYS A 90 -0.01 -9.70 -18.21
C LYS A 90 -0.26 -9.55 -16.71
N THR A 91 -0.41 -8.34 -16.17
CA THR A 91 -0.47 -8.18 -14.71
C THR A 91 -1.50 -7.13 -14.29
N CYS A 92 -2.52 -7.55 -13.53
CA CYS A 92 -3.48 -6.66 -12.86
C CYS A 92 -2.94 -6.07 -11.55
N LEU A 93 -1.73 -6.46 -11.16
CA LEU A 93 -1.10 -6.11 -9.90
C LEU A 93 0.38 -5.80 -10.13
N GLN A 94 0.86 -4.73 -9.51
CA GLN A 94 2.26 -4.31 -9.57
C GLN A 94 2.74 -3.89 -8.18
N VAL A 95 4.03 -4.13 -7.90
CA VAL A 95 4.65 -3.77 -6.63
C VAL A 95 5.93 -2.99 -6.90
N GLU A 96 6.01 -1.77 -6.39
CA GLU A 96 7.21 -0.94 -6.47
C GLU A 96 7.62 -0.48 -5.07
N LYS A 97 8.94 -0.45 -4.82
CA LYS A 97 9.48 0.20 -3.63
C LYS A 97 9.50 1.71 -3.86
N TRP A 98 8.97 2.48 -2.92
CA TRP A 98 8.94 3.93 -3.01
C TRP A 98 9.45 4.56 -1.72
N ASN A 99 10.69 5.03 -1.74
CA ASN A 99 11.42 5.49 -0.56
C ASN A 99 11.52 4.37 0.51
N GLU A 100 10.97 4.65 1.69
CA GLU A 100 10.85 3.69 2.80
C GLU A 100 9.55 2.87 2.71
N ASP A 101 8.56 3.37 1.96
CA ASP A 101 7.25 2.75 1.77
C ASP A 101 7.29 1.70 0.62
N VAL A 102 6.29 0.83 0.60
CA VAL A 102 6.03 -0.08 -0.53
C VAL A 102 4.68 0.28 -1.14
N VAL A 103 4.62 0.39 -2.46
CA VAL A 103 3.39 0.66 -3.19
C VAL A 103 2.97 -0.60 -3.92
N ILE A 104 1.75 -1.04 -3.68
CA ILE A 104 1.08 -2.13 -4.38
C ILE A 104 -0.05 -1.52 -5.18
N GLY A 105 0.12 -1.48 -6.50
CA GLY A 105 -0.90 -1.05 -7.44
C GLY A 105 -1.81 -2.19 -7.82
N LEU A 106 -3.09 -1.91 -7.87
CA LEU A 106 -4.11 -2.87 -8.24
C LEU A 106 -5.04 -2.25 -9.29
N ARG A 107 -5.14 -2.91 -10.43
CA ARG A 107 -5.88 -2.43 -11.60
C ARG A 107 -7.35 -2.82 -11.52
N GLY A 108 -8.25 -1.84 -11.42
CA GLY A 108 -9.69 -2.03 -11.58
C GLY A 108 -10.13 -2.15 -13.05
N PRO A 109 -11.29 -2.78 -13.34
CA PRO A 109 -12.16 -3.60 -12.48
C PRO A 109 -11.55 -4.99 -12.18
N ILE A 110 -11.88 -5.55 -11.01
CA ILE A 110 -11.19 -6.73 -10.45
C ILE A 110 -12.12 -7.92 -10.33
N GLU A 111 -11.64 -9.05 -10.83
CA GLU A 111 -12.19 -10.38 -10.56
C GLU A 111 -11.62 -10.96 -9.26
N ASP A 112 -12.38 -11.83 -8.60
CA ASP A 112 -12.04 -12.41 -7.30
C ASP A 112 -10.69 -13.16 -7.29
N GLU A 113 -10.31 -13.80 -8.40
CA GLU A 113 -9.01 -14.48 -8.55
C GLU A 113 -7.82 -13.53 -8.33
N ASN A 114 -7.97 -12.26 -8.71
CA ASN A 114 -6.92 -11.26 -8.53
C ASN A 114 -6.84 -10.73 -7.08
N LEU A 115 -7.89 -10.93 -6.28
CA LEU A 115 -7.86 -10.61 -4.85
C LEU A 115 -7.01 -11.60 -4.07
N ASP A 116 -7.07 -12.89 -4.41
CA ASP A 116 -6.19 -13.89 -3.81
C ASP A 116 -4.72 -13.60 -4.14
N LEU A 117 -4.44 -13.23 -5.38
CA LEU A 117 -3.11 -12.79 -5.80
C LEU A 117 -2.64 -11.55 -5.01
N LEU A 118 -3.54 -10.59 -4.75
CA LEU A 118 -3.22 -9.41 -3.93
C LEU A 118 -2.86 -9.81 -2.50
N VAL A 119 -3.65 -10.68 -1.87
CA VAL A 119 -3.39 -11.12 -0.49
C VAL A 119 -2.06 -11.87 -0.41
N ASP A 120 -1.77 -12.73 -1.37
CA ASP A 120 -0.49 -13.44 -1.43
C ASP A 120 0.68 -12.49 -1.65
N THR A 121 0.50 -11.48 -2.51
CA THR A 121 1.51 -10.45 -2.74
C THR A 121 1.74 -9.61 -1.48
N LEU A 122 0.68 -9.26 -0.76
CA LEU A 122 0.77 -8.54 0.53
C LEU A 122 1.53 -9.36 1.57
N ARG A 123 1.25 -10.66 1.67
CA ARG A 123 1.98 -11.58 2.55
C ARG A 123 3.48 -11.58 2.25
N ILE A 124 3.84 -11.86 1.00
CA ILE A 124 5.25 -11.89 0.56
C ILE A 124 5.91 -10.53 0.81
N THR A 125 5.20 -9.44 0.53
CA THR A 125 5.67 -8.08 0.79
C THR A 125 5.96 -7.91 2.28
N MET A 126 5.01 -8.18 3.18
CA MET A 126 5.18 -8.04 4.64
C MET A 126 6.31 -8.89 5.19
N GLU A 127 6.46 -10.13 4.72
CA GLU A 127 7.53 -11.02 5.15
C GLU A 127 8.91 -10.45 4.79
N ASN A 128 9.07 -9.99 3.56
CA ASN A 128 10.32 -9.45 3.02
C ASN A 128 10.54 -7.97 3.36
N TRP A 129 9.55 -7.31 3.95
CA TRP A 129 9.61 -5.87 4.21
C TRP A 129 10.58 -5.56 5.33
N ARG A 130 11.75 -5.01 4.97
CA ARG A 130 12.77 -4.52 5.90
C ARG A 130 12.94 -3.02 5.71
N PRO A 131 12.06 -2.19 6.30
CA PRO A 131 12.22 -0.75 6.22
C PRO A 131 13.45 -0.34 7.03
N VAL A 132 14.14 0.71 6.57
CA VAL A 132 15.32 1.23 7.28
C VAL A 132 14.86 1.79 8.62
N GLU A 133 15.43 1.29 9.72
CA GLU A 133 15.12 1.82 11.04
C GLU A 133 15.54 3.28 11.13
N ARG A 134 14.62 4.16 11.54
CA ARG A 134 15.01 5.51 11.91
C ARG A 134 15.71 5.42 13.26
N LEU A 135 17.03 5.58 13.25
CA LEU A 135 17.76 5.94 14.47
C LEU A 135 17.05 7.16 15.06
N ARG A 136 16.38 6.98 16.21
CA ARG A 136 15.90 8.11 17.00
C ARG A 136 17.14 8.92 17.34
N ALA A 137 17.31 10.08 16.71
CA ALA A 137 18.27 11.05 17.18
C ALA A 137 17.91 11.33 18.65
N VAL A 138 18.84 10.99 19.55
CA VAL A 138 18.76 11.36 20.96
C VAL A 138 18.89 12.87 20.99
N ALA A 139 17.77 13.57 20.98
CA ALA A 139 17.68 15.02 21.10
C ALA A 139 16.56 15.32 22.08
N ASP A 140 16.81 15.02 23.35
CA ASP A 140 16.11 15.57 24.52
C ASP A 140 17.04 15.41 25.73
N VAL A 141 18.20 16.06 25.67
CA VAL A 141 18.95 16.48 26.86
C VAL A 141 19.56 17.85 26.53
N GLU A 142 18.78 18.90 26.74
CA GLU A 142 19.37 20.18 27.14
C GLU A 142 18.72 20.60 28.47
N LEU A 143 19.62 20.95 29.38
CA LEU A 143 19.46 21.26 30.80
C LEU A 143 18.70 22.58 31.03
#